data_AF-A0AAP3EKR3-F1
#
_entry.id   AF-A0AAP3EKR3-F1
#
_cell.length_a   1.000
_cell.length_b   1.000
_cell.length_c   1.000
_cell.angle_alpha   90.00
_cell.angle_beta   90.00
_cell.angle_gamma   90.00
#
_symmetry.space_group_name_H-M   'P 1'
#
loop_
_entity.id
_entity.type
_entity.pdbx_description
1 polymer ?
#
loop_
_entity_poly.entity_id
_entity_poly.type
_entity_poly.pdbx_seq_one_letter_code
_entity_poly.pdbx_strand_id
1 'polypeptide(L)' 'MYSKYDEAQFHLRLPHELHAKIKQRAKMNNRSLNSEIIAAIEESLAKQSSASVYIDDA' A
#
# COMPACT_ATOMS: atom_id res chain seq x y z
N MET A 1 -8.43 -20.22 -13.07
CA MET A 1 -8.14 -19.12 -14.01
C MET A 1 -8.48 -17.84 -13.27
N TYR A 2 -7.50 -17.21 -12.61
CA TYR A 2 -7.75 -15.97 -11.88
C TYR A 2 -7.89 -14.85 -12.90
N SER A 3 -9.11 -14.36 -13.07
CA SER A 3 -9.36 -13.19 -13.88
C SER A 3 -8.69 -12.01 -13.17
N LYS A 4 -8.02 -11.12 -13.91
CA LYS A 4 -7.45 -9.87 -13.39
C LYS A 4 -8.51 -8.97 -12.70
N TYR A 5 -9.78 -9.38 -12.74
CA TYR A 5 -10.95 -8.72 -12.16
C TYR A 5 -11.46 -9.38 -10.86
N ASP A 6 -10.82 -10.44 -10.34
CA ASP A 6 -11.10 -10.98 -9.00
C ASP A 6 -10.38 -10.18 -7.90
N GLU A 7 -10.36 -8.86 -8.02
CA GLU A 7 -9.81 -7.99 -6.98
C GLU A 7 -10.80 -7.98 -5.81
N ALA A 8 -10.39 -8.58 -4.69
CA ALA A 8 -11.17 -8.56 -3.46
C ALA A 8 -11.33 -7.11 -2.99
N GLN A 9 -12.57 -6.61 -3.02
CA GLN A 9 -12.89 -5.28 -2.49
C GLN A 9 -13.06 -5.38 -0.97
N PHE A 10 -12.37 -4.51 -0.25
CA PHE A 10 -12.52 -4.40 1.19
C PHE A 10 -12.70 -2.93 1.60
N HIS A 11 -13.53 -2.71 2.62
CA HIS A 11 -13.82 -1.37 3.11
C HIS A 11 -12.84 -1.00 4.23
N LEU A 12 -11.99 -0.01 3.96
CA LEU A 12 -11.04 0.52 4.93
C LEU A 12 -11.72 1.54 5.86
N ARG A 13 -11.60 1.33 7.17
CA ARG A 13 -11.95 2.36 8.16
C ARG A 13 -10.70 3.18 8.48
N LEU A 14 -10.66 4.41 7.96
CA LEU A 14 -9.54 5.32 8.14
C LEU A 14 -9.99 6.56 8.92
N PRO A 15 -9.15 7.10 9.82
CA PRO A 15 -9.36 8.45 10.35
C PRO A 15 -9.42 9.48 9.22
N HIS A 16 -10.27 10.50 9.37
CA HIS A 16 -10.46 11.55 8.35
C HIS A 16 -9.15 12.21 7.91
N GLU A 17 -8.26 12.49 8.86
CA GLU A 17 -6.97 13.11 8.58
C GLU A 17 -6.09 12.22 7.69
N LEU A 18 -6.10 10.91 7.92
CA LEU A 18 -5.30 9.97 7.14
C LEU A 18 -5.86 9.86 5.72
N HIS A 19 -7.18 9.77 5.57
CA HIS A 19 -7.82 9.76 4.27
C HIS A 19 -7.49 11.03 3.46
N ALA A 20 -7.52 12.21 4.10
CA ALA A 20 -7.17 13.47 3.46
C ALA A 20 -5.70 13.50 2.98
N LYS A 21 -4.77 13.02 3.80
CA LYS A 21 -3.34 12.91 3.44
C LYS A 21 -3.12 12.00 2.23
N ILE A 22 -3.74 10.81 2.23
CA ILE A 22 -3.63 9.86 1.10
C ILE A 22 -4.23 10.48 -0.17
N LYS A 23 -5.38 11.15 -0.07
CA LYS A 23 -6.02 11.83 -1.22
C LYS A 23 -5.13 12.94 -1.81
N GLN A 24 -4.49 13.73 -0.95
CA GLN A 24 -3.55 14.76 -1.40
C GLN A 24 -2.33 14.15 -2.10
N ARG A 25 -1.72 13.11 -1.51
CA ARG A 25 -0.56 12.42 -2.08
C ARG A 25 -0.89 11.78 -3.43
N ALA A 26 -2.04 11.11 -3.54
CA ALA A 26 -2.52 10.53 -4.80
C ALA A 26 -2.66 11.59 -5.91
N LYS A 27 -3.21 12.78 -5.57
CA LYS A 27 -3.32 13.90 -6.51
C LYS A 27 -1.95 14.41 -6.98
N MET A 28 -0.99 14.54 -6.07
CA MET A 28 0.38 14.97 -6.42
C MET A 28 1.10 13.95 -7.31
N ASN A 29 0.83 12.66 -7.09
CA ASN A 29 1.44 11.57 -7.85
C ASN A 29 0.70 11.23 -9.15
N ASN A 30 -0.37 11.95 -9.51
CA ASN A 30 -1.25 11.65 -10.64
C ASN A 30 -1.77 10.20 -10.64
N ARG A 31 -2.11 9.68 -9.45
CA ARG A 31 -2.61 8.32 -9.23
C ARG A 31 -4.03 8.33 -8.68
N SER A 32 -4.76 7.24 -8.91
CA SER A 32 -6.01 6.99 -8.19
C SER A 32 -5.73 6.76 -6.70
N LEU A 33 -6.73 6.99 -5.84
CA LEU A 33 -6.59 6.73 -4.41
C LEU A 33 -6.23 5.27 -4.13
N ASN A 34 -6.86 4.33 -4.86
CA ASN A 34 -6.59 2.90 -4.72
C ASN A 34 -5.16 2.57 -5.12
N SER A 35 -4.69 3.10 -6.27
CA SER A 35 -3.32 2.89 -6.74
C SER A 35 -2.28 3.45 -5.78
N GLU A 36 -2.57 4.58 -5.11
CA GLU A 36 -1.67 5.14 -4.10
C GLU A 36 -1.63 4.29 -2.82
N ILE A 37 -2.78 3.76 -2.38
CA ILE A 37 -2.85 2.85 -1.23
C ILE A 37 -2.06 1.57 -1.51
N ILE A 38 -2.24 0.97 -2.69
CA ILE A 38 -1.50 -0.23 -3.10
C ILE A 38 0.00 0.06 -3.12
N ALA A 39 0.43 1.13 -3.78
CA ALA A 39 1.84 1.50 -3.87
C ALA A 39 2.46 1.74 -2.48
N ALA A 40 1.75 2.40 -1.56
CA ALA A 40 2.23 2.62 -0.20
C ALA A 40 2.38 1.32 0.61
N ILE A 41 1.47 0.36 0.40
CA ILE A 41 1.55 -0.97 1.02
C ILE A 41 2.74 -1.75 0.44
N GLU A 42 2.88 -1.79 -0.89
CA GLU A 42 4.01 -2.44 -1.56
C GLU A 42 5.35 -1.87 -1.11
N GLU A 43 5.47 -0.53 -1.06
CA GLU A 43 6.66 0.17 -0.56
C GLU A 43 6.98 -0.20 0.88
N SER A 44 5.97 -0.21 1.77
CA SER A 44 6.16 -0.58 3.18
C SER A 44 6.59 -2.04 3.35
N LEU A 45 6.02 -2.97 2.56
CA LEU A 45 6.36 -4.38 2.62
C LEU A 45 7.77 -4.64 2.09
N ALA A 46 8.15 -3.98 0.99
CA ALA A 46 9.50 -4.05 0.43
C ALA A 46 10.56 -3.46 1.38
N LYS A 47 10.21 -2.42 2.14
CA LYS A 47 11.09 -1.84 3.16
C LYS A 47 11.25 -2.73 4.39
N GLN A 48 10.25 -3.53 4.74
CA GLN A 48 10.34 -4.48 5.85
C GLN A 48 11.18 -5.71 5.48
N SER A 49 11.06 -6.20 4.24
CA SER A 49 11.83 -7.36 3.78
C SER A 49 13.33 -7.10 3.67
N SER A 50 13.75 -5.86 3.37
CA SER A 50 15.17 -5.48 3.37
C SER A 50 15.80 -5.40 4.76
N ALA A 51 15.00 -5.41 5.83
CA ALA A 51 15.49 -5.35 7.21
C ALA A 51 15.69 -6.73 7.86
N SER A 52 15.28 -7.83 7.20
CA SER A 52 15.26 -9.19 7.80
C SER A 52 16.41 -10.12 7.35
N VAL A 53 17.42 -9.64 6.62
CA VAL A 53 18.54 -10.46 6.11
C VAL A 53 19.75 -10.51 7.06
N TYR A 54 19.52 -10.36 8.36
CA TYR A 54 20.52 -10.66 9.40
C TYR A 54 19.92 -11.61 10.43
N ILE A 55 19.57 -12.82 10.01
CA ILE A 55 19.56 -13.95 10.95
C ILE A 55 20.96 -14.53 10.87
N ASP A 56 21.80 -14.11 11.84
CA ASP A 56 23.03 -14.80 12.21
C ASP A 56 22.65 -16.23 12.62
N ASP A 57 22.84 -17.20 11.73
CA ASP A 57 23.03 -18.59 12.13
C ASP A 57 24.49 -18.72 12.60
N ALA A 58 24.70 -18.47 13.89
CA ALA A 58 25.93 -18.75 14.63
C ALA A 58 25.89 -20.14 15.27
#